data_AF-A0A8S0FJQ8-F1
#
_entry.id   AF-A0A8S0FJQ8-F1
#
_cell.length_a   1.000
_cell.length_b   1.000
_cell.length_c   1.000
_cell.angle_alpha   90.00
_cell.angle_beta   90.00
_cell.angle_gamma   90.00
#
_symmetry.space_group_name_H-M   'P 1'
#
loop_
_entity.id
_entity.type
_entity.pdbx_description
1 polymer ?
#
loop_
_entity_poly.entity_id
_entity_poly.type
_entity_poly.pdbx_seq_one_letter_code
_entity_poly.pdbx_strand_id
1 'polypeptide(L)'
;MYGSPRLERYNGLPSMEIQGEAAPGTSSGDAMALMENLASKLPAGIGYDWTGMSYQERLSGNQAPALVAISFVVVFLCLAALYESWSIPVSVMLVVPLGIVGVLLAATLFNQKNDVYFMVGLLTTIGLSAKNAILIVEFLLLKISWRKRVKVLLKRH
;
A
#
# COMPACT_ATOMS: atom_id res chain seq x y z
N MET A 1 20.57 -28.87 -42.13
CA MET A 1 19.28 -29.12 -41.45
C MET A 1 19.08 -27.99 -40.45
N TYR A 2 18.12 -27.10 -40.68
CA TYR A 2 17.67 -26.16 -39.66
C TYR A 2 16.60 -26.86 -38.84
N GLY A 3 16.91 -27.19 -37.59
CA GLY A 3 15.96 -27.71 -36.61
C GLY A 3 16.05 -26.86 -35.35
N SER A 4 14.92 -26.54 -34.74
CA SER A 4 14.94 -25.76 -33.49
C SER A 4 15.68 -26.55 -32.41
N PRO A 5 16.72 -25.98 -31.77
CA PRO A 5 17.45 -26.65 -30.69
C PRO A 5 16.61 -26.78 -29.41
N ARG A 6 15.48 -26.06 -29.30
CA ARG A 6 14.56 -26.12 -28.18
C ARG A 6 13.11 -25.98 -28.66
N LEU A 7 12.28 -26.96 -28.32
CA LEU A 7 10.83 -26.90 -28.53
C LEU A 7 10.18 -26.60 -27.19
N GLU A 8 9.61 -25.42 -27.07
CA GLU A 8 8.83 -25.03 -25.90
C GLU A 8 7.35 -25.30 -26.14
N ARG A 9 6.67 -25.72 -25.08
CA ARG A 9 5.22 -25.93 -25.09
C ARG A 9 4.62 -25.33 -23.83
N TYR A 10 3.48 -24.69 -23.99
CA TYR A 10 2.69 -24.11 -22.91
C TYR A 10 1.26 -24.65 -23.02
N ASN A 11 0.73 -25.21 -21.93
CA ASN A 11 -0.58 -25.88 -21.90
C ASN A 11 -0.79 -26.92 -23.02
N GLY A 12 0.28 -27.62 -23.42
CA GLY A 12 0.23 -28.64 -24.47
C GLY A 12 0.23 -28.10 -25.90
N LEU A 13 0.30 -26.79 -26.12
CA LEU A 13 0.44 -26.18 -27.44
C LEU A 13 1.89 -25.74 -27.68
N PRO A 14 2.40 -25.76 -28.94
CA PRO A 14 3.70 -25.17 -29.26
C PRO A 14 3.72 -23.69 -28.86
N SER A 15 4.73 -23.28 -28.12
CA SER A 15 4.85 -21.92 -27.58
C SER A 15 6.28 -21.42 -27.68
N MET A 16 6.45 -20.11 -27.46
CA MET A 16 7.75 -19.50 -27.27
C MET A 16 7.64 -18.52 -26.11
N GLU A 17 8.49 -18.68 -25.09
CA GLU A 17 8.51 -17.78 -23.95
C GLU A 17 9.18 -16.45 -24.33
N ILE A 18 8.52 -15.34 -24.00
CA ILE A 18 9.05 -13.98 -24.18
C ILE A 18 9.14 -13.33 -22.80
N GLN A 19 10.34 -12.89 -22.44
CA GLN A 19 10.61 -12.18 -21.19
C GLN A 19 10.91 -10.71 -21.49
N GLY A 20 10.48 -9.83 -20.60
CA GLY A 20 10.70 -8.40 -20.70
C GLY A 20 10.40 -7.71 -19.38
N GLU A 21 10.94 -6.51 -19.23
CA GLU A 21 10.73 -5.66 -18.05
C GLU A 21 10.05 -4.36 -18.47
N ALA A 22 9.28 -3.77 -17.55
CA ALA A 22 8.69 -2.46 -17.77
C ALA A 22 9.78 -1.39 -17.90
N ALA A 23 9.56 -0.41 -18.78
CA ALA A 23 10.48 0.71 -18.91
C ALA A 23 10.56 1.51 -17.60
N PRO A 24 11.71 2.14 -17.28
CA PRO A 24 11.84 2.96 -16.07
C PRO A 24 10.72 4.00 -15.97
N GLY A 25 9.99 4.00 -14.85
CA GLY A 25 8.88 4.92 -14.61
C GLY A 25 7.49 4.43 -15.09
N THR A 26 7.40 3.23 -15.68
CA THR A 26 6.12 2.61 -16.04
C THR A 26 5.82 1.41 -15.14
N SER A 27 4.53 1.13 -14.89
CA SER A 27 4.16 -0.02 -14.07
C SER A 27 4.26 -1.33 -14.85
N SER A 28 4.46 -2.44 -14.14
CA SER A 28 4.35 -3.81 -14.66
C SER A 28 3.00 -4.04 -15.35
N GLY A 29 1.90 -3.56 -14.77
CA GLY A 29 0.57 -3.62 -15.35
C GLY A 29 0.46 -2.89 -16.69
N ASP A 30 1.06 -1.70 -16.83
CA ASP A 30 1.05 -0.95 -18.10
C ASP A 30 1.85 -1.68 -19.18
N ALA A 31 3.00 -2.27 -18.83
CA ALA A 31 3.80 -3.07 -19.75
C ALA A 31 3.04 -4.33 -20.21
N MET A 32 2.32 -4.98 -19.29
CA MET A 32 1.46 -6.12 -19.62
C MET A 32 0.32 -5.70 -20.58
N ALA A 33 -0.37 -4.60 -20.29
CA ALA A 33 -1.44 -4.09 -21.14
C ALA A 33 -0.92 -3.72 -22.55
N LEU A 34 0.28 -3.15 -22.65
CA LEU A 34 0.91 -2.88 -23.94
C LEU A 34 1.20 -4.18 -24.71
N MET A 35 1.71 -5.21 -24.03
CA MET A 35 1.95 -6.51 -24.67
C MET A 35 0.67 -7.18 -25.14
N GLU A 36 -0.45 -7.07 -24.40
CA GLU A 36 -1.75 -7.56 -24.87
C GLU A 36 -2.19 -6.84 -26.17
N ASN A 37 -1.98 -5.52 -26.25
CA ASN A 37 -2.28 -4.73 -27.44
C ASN A 37 -1.36 -5.04 -28.65
N LEU A 38 -0.13 -5.45 -28.40
CA LEU A 38 0.78 -5.91 -29.45
C LEU A 38 0.42 -7.32 -29.90
N ALA A 39 0.07 -8.19 -28.96
CA ALA A 39 -0.36 -9.56 -29.23
C ALA A 39 -1.65 -9.59 -30.06
N SER A 40 -2.57 -8.64 -29.85
CA SER A 40 -3.80 -8.54 -30.65
C SER A 40 -3.57 -8.19 -32.12
N LYS A 41 -2.37 -7.73 -32.50
CA LYS A 41 -1.98 -7.43 -33.89
C LYS A 41 -1.31 -8.60 -34.60
N LEU A 42 -1.08 -9.72 -33.90
CA LEU A 42 -0.50 -10.92 -34.49
C LEU A 42 -1.47 -11.59 -35.48
N PRO A 43 -0.95 -12.36 -36.45
CA PRO A 43 -1.78 -13.16 -37.34
C PRO A 43 -2.76 -14.07 -36.59
N ALA A 44 -3.94 -14.28 -37.17
CA ALA A 44 -4.94 -15.18 -36.62
C ALA A 44 -4.37 -16.58 -36.41
N GLY A 45 -4.64 -17.18 -35.25
CA GLY A 45 -4.11 -18.49 -34.85
C GLY A 45 -2.92 -18.42 -33.87
N ILE A 46 -2.35 -17.23 -33.62
CA ILE A 46 -1.37 -17.02 -32.56
C ILE A 46 -2.09 -16.49 -31.31
N GLY A 47 -2.11 -17.29 -30.25
CA GLY A 47 -2.58 -16.89 -28.92
C GLY A 47 -1.45 -16.41 -28.03
N TYR A 48 -1.80 -15.81 -26.90
CA TYR A 48 -0.86 -15.48 -25.83
C TYR A 48 -1.44 -15.94 -24.50
N ASP A 49 -0.57 -16.23 -23.54
CA ASP A 49 -0.96 -16.52 -22.16
C ASP A 49 0.11 -16.00 -21.19
N TRP A 50 -0.32 -15.61 -20.00
CA TRP A 50 0.58 -15.10 -18.96
C TRP A 50 1.01 -16.23 -18.04
N THR A 51 2.31 -16.31 -17.71
CA THR A 51 2.87 -17.32 -16.82
C THR A 51 3.71 -16.70 -15.71
N GLY A 52 4.03 -17.48 -14.67
CA GLY A 52 4.92 -17.07 -13.59
C GLY A 52 4.46 -15.82 -12.84
N MET A 53 5.34 -14.81 -12.74
CA MET A 53 5.08 -13.56 -12.01
C MET A 53 3.95 -12.74 -12.63
N SER A 54 3.88 -12.64 -13.95
CA SER A 54 2.82 -11.89 -14.64
C SER A 54 1.43 -12.51 -14.41
N TYR A 55 1.35 -13.84 -14.31
CA TYR A 55 0.11 -14.52 -13.96
C TYR A 55 -0.35 -14.20 -12.53
N GLN A 56 0.58 -14.24 -11.57
CA GLN A 56 0.31 -13.86 -10.19
C GLN A 56 -0.08 -12.39 -10.05
N GLU A 57 0.54 -11.52 -10.84
CA GLU A 57 0.21 -10.09 -10.87
C GLU A 57 -1.21 -9.86 -11.40
N ARG A 58 -1.63 -10.58 -12.44
CA ARG A 58 -3.02 -10.53 -12.94
C ARG A 58 -4.03 -11.03 -11.91
N LEU A 59 -3.72 -12.13 -11.23
CA LEU A 59 -4.59 -12.69 -10.19
C LEU A 59 -4.68 -11.79 -8.95
N SER A 60 -3.53 -11.30 -8.47
CA SER A 60 -3.45 -10.45 -7.28
C SER A 60 -4.04 -9.06 -7.54
N GLY A 61 -3.82 -8.49 -8.72
CA GLY A 61 -4.42 -7.22 -9.15
C GLY A 61 -5.95 -7.24 -9.11
N ASN A 62 -6.58 -8.38 -9.38
CA ASN A 62 -8.04 -8.49 -9.39
C ASN A 62 -8.66 -8.71 -7.99
N GLN A 63 -7.93 -9.32 -7.05
CA GLN A 63 -8.44 -9.61 -5.70
C GLN A 63 -8.05 -8.56 -4.66
N ALA A 64 -6.90 -7.89 -4.84
CA ALA A 64 -6.38 -6.94 -3.86
C ALA A 64 -7.37 -5.80 -3.54
N PRO A 65 -8.03 -5.14 -4.51
CA PRO A 65 -8.97 -4.06 -4.21
C PRO A 65 -10.18 -4.53 -3.38
N ALA A 66 -10.71 -5.72 -3.70
CA ALA A 66 -11.86 -6.28 -3.00
C ALA A 66 -11.52 -6.66 -1.55
N LEU A 67 -10.38 -7.32 -1.33
CA LEU A 67 -9.90 -7.70 0.00
C LEU A 67 -9.59 -6.47 0.87
N VAL A 68 -8.99 -5.44 0.27
CA VAL A 68 -8.73 -4.16 0.96
C VAL A 68 -10.06 -3.49 1.33
N ALA A 69 -11.03 -3.41 0.41
CA ALA A 69 -12.34 -2.83 0.69
C ALA A 69 -13.08 -3.55 1.83
N ILE A 70 -13.08 -4.89 1.82
CA ILE A 70 -13.68 -5.70 2.89
C ILE A 70 -12.96 -5.43 4.22
N SER A 71 -11.63 -5.39 4.22
CA SER A 71 -10.84 -5.08 5.42
C SER A 71 -11.18 -3.70 5.99
N PHE A 72 -11.32 -2.70 5.12
CA PHE A 72 -11.76 -1.36 5.51
C PHE A 72 -13.14 -1.36 6.18
N VAL A 73 -14.10 -2.10 5.63
CA VAL A 73 -15.45 -2.25 6.22
C VAL A 73 -15.39 -2.92 7.58
N VAL A 74 -14.61 -4.00 7.71
CA VAL A 74 -14.46 -4.72 8.99
C VAL A 74 -13.85 -3.81 10.05
N VAL A 75 -12.78 -3.07 9.72
CA VAL A 75 -12.16 -2.11 10.64
C VAL A 75 -13.12 -1.00 11.03
N PHE A 76 -13.89 -0.47 10.08
CA PHE A 76 -14.92 0.54 10.34
C PHE A 76 -15.97 0.03 11.34
N LEU A 77 -16.49 -1.18 11.12
CA LEU A 77 -17.51 -1.79 11.98
C LEU A 77 -16.96 -2.10 13.37
N CYS A 78 -15.72 -2.61 13.47
CA CYS A 78 -15.06 -2.82 14.76
C CYS A 78 -14.91 -1.52 15.56
N LEU A 79 -14.49 -0.42 14.91
CA LEU A 79 -14.40 0.88 15.56
C LEU A 79 -15.78 1.42 15.95
N ALA A 80 -16.78 1.27 15.09
CA ALA A 80 -18.14 1.73 15.37
C ALA A 80 -18.73 1.01 16.59
N ALA A 81 -18.50 -0.30 16.71
CA ALA A 81 -18.93 -1.10 17.85
C ALA A 81 -18.16 -0.73 19.13
N LEU A 82 -16.85 -0.50 19.05
CA LEU A 82 -16.01 -0.18 20.22
C LEU A 82 -16.34 1.19 20.82
N TYR A 83 -16.58 2.19 19.97
CA TYR A 83 -16.85 3.57 20.40
C TYR A 83 -18.34 3.89 20.49
N GLU A 84 -19.21 2.90 20.23
CA GLU A 84 -20.68 3.03 20.23
C GLU A 84 -21.19 4.21 19.36
N SER A 85 -20.41 4.57 18.34
CA SER A 85 -20.61 5.80 17.56
C SER A 85 -20.11 5.63 16.15
N TRP A 86 -20.91 6.13 15.20
CA TRP A 86 -20.59 6.14 13.76
C TRP A 86 -19.67 7.30 13.37
N SER A 87 -19.61 8.37 14.17
CA SER A 87 -18.82 9.57 13.85
C SER A 87 -17.32 9.38 14.09
N ILE A 88 -16.97 8.61 15.13
CA ILE A 88 -15.57 8.37 15.51
C ILE A 88 -14.83 7.57 14.42
N PRO A 89 -15.36 6.44 13.90
CA PRO A 89 -14.74 5.71 12.79
C PRO A 89 -14.56 6.54 11.52
N VAL A 90 -15.52 7.41 11.17
CA VAL A 90 -15.41 8.30 10.00
C VAL A 90 -14.25 9.27 10.17
N SER A 91 -14.08 9.85 11.37
CA SER A 91 -12.94 10.74 11.65
C SER A 91 -11.60 10.01 11.52
N VAL A 92 -11.51 8.74 11.93
CA VAL A 92 -10.29 7.93 11.79
C VAL A 92 -10.02 7.60 10.32
N MET A 93 -11.05 7.25 9.56
CA MET A 93 -10.93 6.97 8.13
C MET A 93 -10.42 8.17 7.33
N LEU A 94 -10.78 9.40 7.70
CA LEU A 94 -10.28 10.63 7.06
C LEU A 94 -8.79 10.88 7.28
N VAL A 95 -8.21 10.33 8.34
CA VAL A 95 -6.76 10.45 8.61
C VAL A 95 -5.95 9.49 7.73
N VAL A 96 -6.54 8.39 7.26
CA VAL A 96 -5.84 7.37 6.46
C VAL A 96 -5.30 7.93 5.13
N PRO A 97 -6.09 8.65 4.30
CA PRO A 97 -5.58 9.27 3.08
C PRO A 97 -4.45 10.29 3.35
N LEU A 98 -4.55 11.07 4.43
CA LEU A 98 -3.52 12.02 4.82
C LEU A 98 -2.20 11.31 5.16
N GLY A 99 -2.27 10.15 5.81
CA GLY A 99 -1.09 9.30 6.06
C GLY A 99 -0.45 8.77 4.77
N ILE A 100 -1.26 8.27 3.83
CA ILE A 100 -0.78 7.78 2.53
C ILE A 100 -0.06 8.90 1.76
N VAL A 101 -0.64 10.11 1.72
CA VAL A 101 -0.02 11.28 1.09
C VAL A 101 1.32 11.62 1.73
N GLY A 102 1.43 11.57 3.06
CA GLY A 102 2.69 11.80 3.76
C GLY A 102 3.78 10.79 3.38
N VAL A 103 3.41 9.51 3.26
CA VAL A 103 4.33 8.45 2.81
C VAL A 103 4.75 8.65 1.35
N LEU A 104 3.81 8.96 0.47
CA LEU A 104 4.11 9.23 -0.96
C LEU A 104 5.01 10.46 -1.13
N LEU A 105 4.76 11.53 -0.37
CA LEU A 105 5.61 12.72 -0.36
C LEU A 105 7.02 12.40 0.14
N ALA A 106 7.15 11.61 1.20
CA ALA A 106 8.47 11.20 1.65
C ALA A 106 9.17 10.31 0.61
N ALA A 107 8.48 9.31 0.05
CA ALA A 107 9.04 8.43 -0.97
C ALA A 107 9.55 9.20 -2.19
N THR A 108 8.79 10.21 -2.64
CA THR A 108 9.20 11.09 -3.75
C THR A 108 10.36 12.01 -3.39
N LEU A 109 10.39 12.60 -2.18
CA LEU A 109 11.48 13.46 -1.72
C LEU A 109 12.82 12.71 -1.53
N PHE A 110 12.76 11.47 -1.06
CA PHE A 110 13.95 10.66 -0.81
C PHE A 110 14.44 9.88 -2.03
N ASN A 111 13.75 10.00 -3.18
CA ASN A 111 14.12 9.43 -4.49
C ASN A 111 14.54 7.94 -4.41
N GLN A 112 14.00 7.19 -3.45
CA GLN A 112 14.21 5.75 -3.35
C GLN A 112 13.16 5.02 -4.16
N LYS A 113 13.56 3.90 -4.78
CA LYS A 113 12.61 2.87 -5.22
C LYS A 113 11.71 2.56 -4.02
N ASN A 114 10.39 2.58 -4.24
CA ASN A 114 9.36 2.41 -3.22
C ASN A 114 9.42 0.99 -2.62
N ASP A 115 10.49 0.69 -1.91
CA ASP A 115 10.84 -0.61 -1.37
C ASP A 115 10.26 -0.75 0.04
N VAL A 116 9.84 -1.96 0.38
CA VAL A 116 9.17 -2.32 1.63
C VAL A 116 10.03 -1.91 2.84
N TYR A 117 11.36 -1.99 2.72
CA TYR A 117 12.28 -1.58 3.78
C TYR A 117 12.22 -0.09 4.11
N PHE A 118 12.09 0.78 3.10
CA PHE A 118 11.95 2.22 3.31
C PHE A 118 10.63 2.55 3.99
N MET A 119 9.54 1.91 3.55
CA MET A 119 8.22 2.07 4.17
C MET A 119 8.23 1.64 5.65
N VAL A 120 8.83 0.50 5.97
CA VAL A 120 8.93 0.02 7.36
C VAL A 120 9.77 0.97 8.21
N GLY A 121 10.91 1.45 7.71
CA GLY A 121 11.76 2.40 8.43
C GLY A 121 11.06 3.74 8.71
N LEU A 122 10.33 4.25 7.71
CA LEU A 122 9.58 5.50 7.83
C LEU A 122 8.41 5.37 8.82
N LEU A 123 7.64 4.28 8.74
CA LEU A 123 6.55 3.98 9.67
C LEU A 123 7.06 3.88 11.12
N THR A 124 8.19 3.20 11.31
CA THR A 124 8.83 3.05 12.63
C THR A 124 9.27 4.41 13.18
N THR A 125 9.85 5.26 12.34
CA THR A 125 10.30 6.61 12.73
C THR A 125 9.11 7.50 13.11
N ILE A 126 8.03 7.47 12.33
CA ILE A 126 6.78 8.18 12.65
C ILE A 126 6.20 7.68 13.98
N GLY A 127 6.15 6.36 14.20
CA GLY A 127 5.64 5.77 15.44
C GLY A 127 6.46 6.19 16.68
N LEU A 128 7.79 6.18 16.56
CA LEU A 128 8.69 6.62 17.64
C LEU A 128 8.51 8.11 17.94
N SER A 129 8.42 8.94 16.90
CA SER A 129 8.20 10.39 17.03
C SER A 129 6.83 10.70 17.66
N ALA A 130 5.77 10.02 17.22
CA ALA A 130 4.43 10.16 17.77
C ALA A 130 4.39 9.77 19.27
N LYS A 131 5.04 8.67 19.65
CA LYS A 131 5.15 8.26 21.07
C LYS A 131 5.83 9.34 21.91
N ASN A 132 6.93 9.91 21.42
CA ASN A 132 7.64 10.98 22.12
C ASN A 132 6.80 12.26 22.21
N ALA A 133 6.09 12.63 21.14
CA ALA A 133 5.20 13.78 21.12
C ALA A 133 4.03 13.65 22.11
N ILE A 134 3.38 12.48 22.14
CA ILE A 134 2.30 12.16 23.09
C ILE A 134 2.81 12.33 24.52
N LEU A 135 3.98 11.76 24.83
CA LEU A 135 4.56 11.79 26.18
C LEU A 135 4.90 13.21 26.65
N ILE A 136 5.39 14.07 25.74
CA ILE A 136 5.65 15.50 26.03
C ILE A 136 4.34 16.24 26.31
N VAL A 137 3.31 16.02 25.49
CA VAL A 137 2.00 16.68 25.65
C VAL A 137 1.36 16.27 26.97
N GLU A 138 1.41 14.98 27.31
CA GLU A 138 0.88 14.46 28.57
C GLU A 138 1.57 15.09 29.78
N PHE A 139 2.90 15.20 29.76
CA PHE A 139 3.67 15.85 30.82
C PHE A 139 3.30 17.33 30.99
N LEU A 140 3.10 18.05 29.88
CA LEU A 140 2.67 19.45 29.88
C LEU A 140 1.27 19.62 30.49
N LEU A 141 0.32 18.77 30.09
CA LEU A 141 -1.05 18.78 30.63
C LEU A 141 -1.07 18.46 32.13
N LEU A 142 -0.29 17.47 32.58
CA LEU A 142 -0.12 17.15 33.99
C LEU A 142 0.45 18.34 34.77
N LYS A 143 1.49 19.00 34.24
CA LYS A 143 2.10 20.18 34.87
C LYS A 143 1.10 21.35 34.99
N ILE A 144 0.27 21.57 33.97
CA ILE A 144 -0.78 22.60 34.00
C ILE A 144 -1.87 22.25 35.02
N SER A 145 -2.32 20.99 35.06
CA SER A 145 -3.29 20.48 36.04
C SER A 145 -2.80 20.65 37.48
N TRP A 146 -1.53 20.32 37.73
CA TRP A 146 -0.91 20.48 39.05
C TRP A 146 -0.81 21.95 39.45
N ARG A 147 -0.40 22.83 38.53
CA ARG A 147 -0.31 24.28 38.78
C ARG A 147 -1.68 24.91 39.11
N LYS A 148 -2.76 24.44 38.47
CA LYS A 148 -4.13 24.85 38.80
C LYS A 148 -4.53 24.38 40.20
N ARG A 149 -4.27 23.11 40.57
CA ARG A 149 -4.58 22.57 41.91
C ARG A 149 -3.84 23.30 43.03
N VAL A 150 -2.55 23.57 42.87
CA VAL A 150 -1.75 24.31 43.87
C VAL A 150 -2.26 25.75 44.06
N LYS A 151 -2.61 26.44 42.97
CA LYS A 151 -3.19 27.80 43.06
C LYS A 151 -4.54 27.80 43.78
N VAL A 152 -5.36 26.76 43.61
CA VAL A 152 -6.64 26.63 44.32
C VAL A 152 -6.43 26.38 45.81
N LEU A 153 -5.44 25.55 46.18
CA LEU A 153 -5.10 25.28 47.58
C LEU A 153 -4.50 26.50 48.29
N LEU A 154 -3.65 27.26 47.62
CA LEU A 154 -3.06 28.50 48.17
C LEU A 154 -4.06 29.65 48.34
N LYS A 155 -5.20 29.62 47.64
CA LYS A 155 -6.26 30.65 47.76
C LYS A 155 -7.28 30.35 48.88
N ARG A 156 -7.14 29.22 49.57
CA ARG A 156 -8.02 28.77 50.66
C ARG A 156 -7.48 29.07 52.07
N HIS A 157 -6.33 29.74 52.17
CA HIS A 157 -5.82 30.41 53.36
C HIS A 157 -5.78 31.92 53.10
#